data_AF-A0A1D6NAW5-F1
#
_entry.id   AF-A0A1D6NAW5-F1
#
_cell.length_a   1.000
_cell.length_b   1.000
_cell.length_c   1.000
_cell.angle_alpha   90.00
_cell.angle_beta   90.00
_cell.angle_gamma   90.00
#
_symmetry.space_group_name_H-M   'P 1'
#
loop_
_entity.id
_entity.type
_entity.pdbx_description
1 polymer ?
#
loop_
_entity_poly.entity_id
_entity_poly.type
_entity_poly.pdbx_seq_one_letter_code
_entity_poly.pdbx_strand_id
1 'polypeptide(L)'
;MAFKLATKAAAASPAAAHRGGLARGPEGTSRVAFGPAPRNKGLRAANNSATPVAKEERVDRSEILTLDSIRQVLIRLEDSIIFGLLERAQFCYNADTYDSNAFHMDGFGGSLVEYMVRETEKLHAQVGRYKSPDEHPFFPEDLPEPRLPPMQYPRVMHVLGSQMLLMMTAFVSLSP
;
A
#
# COMPACT_ATOMS: atom_id res chain seq x y z
N MET A 1 -26.39 13.42 39.17
CA MET A 1 -25.23 12.50 39.16
C MET A 1 -24.22 13.09 38.18
N ALA A 2 -23.25 13.86 38.69
CA ALA A 2 -22.26 14.58 37.87
C ALA A 2 -20.97 13.77 37.81
N PHE A 3 -20.54 13.36 36.62
CA PHE A 3 -19.25 12.70 36.40
C PHE A 3 -18.24 13.73 35.89
N LYS A 4 -17.30 14.11 36.76
CA LYS A 4 -16.07 14.84 36.40
C LYS A 4 -15.02 13.81 35.96
N LEU A 5 -14.55 13.91 34.72
CA LEU A 5 -13.38 13.20 34.24
C LEU A 5 -12.21 14.19 34.16
N ALA A 6 -11.21 13.97 35.00
CA ALA A 6 -9.98 14.75 35.06
C ALA A 6 -9.03 14.31 33.93
N THR A 7 -8.59 15.29 33.15
CA THR A 7 -7.56 15.17 32.11
C THR A 7 -6.17 15.01 32.74
N LYS A 8 -5.44 13.95 32.35
CA LYS A 8 -4.02 13.76 32.70
C LYS A 8 -3.16 14.00 31.46
N ALA A 9 -2.32 15.03 31.50
CA ALA A 9 -1.32 15.32 30.47
C ALA A 9 -0.15 14.33 30.55
N ALA A 10 0.25 13.76 29.40
CA ALA A 10 1.44 12.93 29.27
C ALA A 10 2.63 13.82 28.86
N ALA A 11 3.69 13.79 29.68
CA ALA A 11 4.91 14.55 29.46
C ALA A 11 5.89 13.79 28.53
N ALA A 12 6.54 14.55 27.65
CA ALA A 12 7.51 14.12 26.66
C ALA A 12 8.84 13.64 27.27
N SER A 13 9.46 12.67 26.61
CA SER A 13 10.78 12.11 26.92
C SER A 13 11.88 12.79 26.08
N PRO A 14 13.07 13.09 26.61
CA PRO A 14 14.19 13.54 25.80
C PRO A 14 15.17 12.39 25.48
N ALA A 15 15.64 12.40 24.23
CA ALA A 15 16.72 11.60 23.71
C ALA A 15 18.10 12.05 24.24
N ALA A 16 19.03 11.11 24.41
CA ALA A 16 20.45 11.41 24.63
C ALA A 16 21.33 10.43 23.84
N ALA A 17 22.26 11.00 23.07
CA ALA A 17 23.30 10.34 22.30
C ALA A 17 24.67 10.49 23.00
N HIS A 18 25.49 9.44 23.03
CA HIS A 18 26.98 9.50 23.13
C HIS A 18 27.54 8.07 22.95
N ARG A 19 28.29 7.69 21.91
CA ARG A 19 29.70 7.96 21.51
C ARG A 19 30.76 7.38 22.46
N GLY A 20 31.52 6.40 21.94
CA GLY A 20 32.96 6.20 22.20
C GLY A 20 33.39 4.94 22.96
N GLY A 21 34.38 4.20 22.45
CA GLY A 21 35.12 3.22 23.25
C GLY A 21 35.90 2.13 22.47
N LEU A 22 36.99 2.51 21.80
CA LEU A 22 38.05 1.59 21.35
C LEU A 22 38.85 1.08 22.56
N ALA A 23 39.09 -0.23 22.66
CA ALA A 23 40.13 -0.79 23.52
C ALA A 23 40.79 -2.01 22.87
N ARG A 24 42.12 -2.05 22.95
CA ARG A 24 43.08 -2.88 22.21
C ARG A 24 43.89 -3.75 23.20
N GLY A 25 44.11 -5.01 22.85
CA GLY A 25 45.21 -5.89 23.30
C GLY A 25 44.86 -6.98 24.32
N PRO A 26 45.71 -8.02 24.54
CA PRO A 26 47.03 -8.26 23.98
C PRO A 26 47.21 -9.64 23.28
N GLU A 27 48.44 -9.85 22.81
CA GLU A 27 48.89 -10.86 21.87
C GLU A 27 49.10 -12.26 22.47
N GLY A 28 48.76 -13.28 21.68
CA GLY A 28 49.13 -14.67 21.92
C GLY A 28 49.79 -15.26 20.67
N THR A 29 51.11 -15.42 20.73
CA THR A 29 51.93 -16.06 19.71
C THR A 29 51.61 -17.56 19.61
N SER A 30 51.16 -18.03 18.45
CA SER A 30 51.18 -19.46 18.12
C SER A 30 51.72 -19.65 16.71
N ARG A 31 52.90 -20.27 16.64
CA ARG A 31 53.63 -20.56 15.39
C ARG A 31 52.99 -21.79 14.74
N VAL A 32 52.30 -21.59 13.62
CA VAL A 32 51.81 -22.69 12.78
C VAL A 32 52.72 -22.78 11.54
N ALA A 33 53.33 -23.95 11.36
CA ALA A 33 54.24 -24.22 10.25
C ALA A 33 53.47 -24.32 8.92
N PHE A 34 53.86 -23.52 7.92
CA PHE A 34 53.34 -23.60 6.56
C PHE A 34 54.23 -24.53 5.71
N GLY A 35 53.71 -25.72 5.39
CA GLY A 35 54.25 -26.57 4.33
C GLY A 35 53.82 -26.09 2.93
N PRO A 36 54.50 -26.52 1.85
CA PRO A 36 54.23 -26.00 0.51
C PRO A 36 52.90 -26.54 -0.04
N ALA A 37 52.10 -25.63 -0.59
CA ALA A 37 50.78 -25.93 -1.17
C ALA A 37 50.91 -26.60 -2.56
N PRO A 38 50.14 -27.67 -2.85
CA PRO A 38 50.07 -28.21 -4.19
C PRO A 38 49.22 -27.30 -5.08
N ARG A 39 49.80 -26.89 -6.22
CA ARG A 39 49.08 -26.30 -7.35
C ARG A 39 48.25 -27.39 -8.02
N ASN A 40 46.92 -27.26 -7.98
CA ASN A 40 46.03 -27.44 -9.13
C ASN A 40 44.57 -27.51 -8.67
N LYS A 41 43.77 -26.55 -9.13
CA LYS A 41 42.43 -26.75 -9.70
C LYS A 41 41.99 -25.40 -10.26
N GLY A 42 41.83 -25.33 -11.58
CA GLY A 42 41.26 -24.17 -12.24
C GLY A 42 39.90 -23.85 -11.63
N LEU A 43 39.76 -22.63 -11.12
CA LEU A 43 38.47 -22.07 -10.76
C LEU A 43 37.71 -21.87 -12.08
N ARG A 44 36.90 -22.85 -12.45
CA ARG A 44 35.85 -22.63 -13.44
C ARG A 44 34.91 -21.59 -12.85
N ALA A 45 34.84 -20.42 -13.49
CA ALA A 45 33.77 -19.47 -13.24
C ALA A 45 32.45 -20.21 -13.42
N ALA A 46 31.68 -20.34 -12.34
CA ALA A 46 30.29 -20.70 -12.44
C ALA A 46 29.62 -19.56 -13.22
N ASN A 47 29.33 -19.84 -14.48
CA ASN A 47 28.35 -19.12 -15.25
C ASN A 47 27.04 -19.18 -14.45
N ASN A 48 26.76 -18.09 -13.73
CA ASN A 48 25.43 -17.78 -13.25
C ASN A 48 24.57 -17.60 -14.50
N SER A 49 24.09 -18.71 -15.07
CA SER A 49 22.92 -18.67 -15.92
C SER A 49 21.82 -18.17 -14.99
N ALA A 50 21.61 -16.85 -14.98
CA ALA A 50 20.33 -16.31 -14.60
C ALA A 50 19.34 -17.05 -15.49
N THR A 51 18.66 -18.03 -14.91
CA THR A 51 17.46 -18.57 -15.50
C THR A 51 16.64 -17.34 -15.88
N PRO A 52 16.21 -17.19 -17.15
CA PRO A 52 15.26 -16.14 -17.45
C PRO A 52 14.10 -16.44 -16.53
N VAL A 53 13.83 -15.55 -15.57
CA VAL A 53 12.64 -15.63 -14.75
C VAL A 53 11.52 -15.64 -15.76
N ALA A 54 10.95 -16.83 -15.98
CA ALA A 54 9.79 -16.97 -16.83
C ALA A 54 8.79 -15.94 -16.31
N LYS A 55 8.24 -15.12 -17.20
CA LYS A 55 7.11 -14.26 -16.85
C LYS A 55 6.00 -15.21 -16.39
N GLU A 56 5.96 -15.53 -15.10
CA GLU A 56 4.84 -16.23 -14.52
C GLU A 56 3.64 -15.31 -14.69
N GLU A 57 2.69 -15.78 -15.48
CA GLU A 57 1.43 -15.11 -15.72
C GLU A 57 0.66 -15.09 -14.40
N ARG A 58 0.46 -13.89 -13.85
CA ARG A 58 -0.21 -13.72 -12.56
C ARG A 58 -1.71 -13.82 -12.78
N VAL A 59 -2.29 -14.95 -12.39
CA VAL A 59 -3.73 -15.22 -12.50
C VAL A 59 -4.39 -15.14 -11.12
N ASP A 60 -5.50 -14.42 -11.02
CA ASP A 60 -6.34 -14.43 -9.82
C ASP A 60 -7.04 -15.79 -9.66
N ARG A 61 -6.78 -16.45 -8.53
CA ARG A 61 -7.34 -17.77 -8.15
C ARG A 61 -8.16 -17.69 -6.86
N SER A 62 -8.58 -16.48 -6.49
CA SER A 62 -9.35 -16.27 -5.26
C SER A 62 -10.80 -16.77 -5.36
N GLU A 63 -11.30 -16.97 -6.58
CA GLU A 63 -12.71 -17.29 -6.87
C GLU A 63 -13.71 -16.24 -6.35
N ILE A 64 -13.23 -15.06 -5.95
CA ILE A 64 -14.05 -13.98 -5.38
C ILE A 64 -14.86 -13.29 -6.47
N LEU A 65 -14.30 -13.09 -7.66
CA LEU A 65 -14.93 -12.38 -8.77
C LEU A 65 -15.71 -13.33 -9.71
N THR A 66 -16.53 -14.20 -9.13
CA THR A 66 -17.35 -15.19 -9.85
C THR A 66 -18.84 -14.97 -9.57
N LEU A 67 -19.73 -15.50 -10.41
CA LEU A 67 -21.18 -15.35 -10.17
C LEU A 67 -21.64 -16.15 -8.94
N ASP A 68 -20.98 -17.27 -8.67
CA ASP A 68 -21.32 -18.18 -7.56
C ASP A 68 -21.02 -17.54 -6.19
N SER A 69 -19.99 -16.68 -6.12
CA SER A 69 -19.59 -15.99 -4.89
C SER A 69 -20.41 -14.71 -4.60
N ILE A 70 -21.22 -14.21 -5.56
CA ILE A 70 -21.89 -12.89 -5.47
C ILE A 70 -22.62 -12.70 -4.14
N ARG A 71 -23.42 -13.69 -3.71
CA ARG A 71 -24.18 -13.59 -2.46
C ARG A 71 -23.26 -13.33 -1.28
N GLN A 72 -22.15 -14.07 -1.18
CA GLN A 72 -21.22 -13.95 -0.07
C GLN A 72 -20.44 -12.64 -0.13
N VAL A 73 -20.06 -12.21 -1.34
CA VAL A 73 -19.38 -10.92 -1.54
C VAL A 73 -20.28 -9.75 -1.16
N LEU A 74 -21.54 -9.74 -1.58
CA LEU A 74 -22.48 -8.67 -1.27
C LEU A 74 -22.72 -8.53 0.24
N ILE A 75 -22.86 -9.64 0.98
CA ILE A 75 -22.99 -9.60 2.44
C ILE A 75 -21.74 -8.97 3.08
N ARG A 76 -20.54 -9.34 2.61
CA ARG A 76 -19.29 -8.76 3.13
C ARG A 76 -19.14 -7.27 2.80
N LEU A 77 -19.59 -6.85 1.62
CA LEU A 77 -19.61 -5.44 1.24
C LEU A 77 -20.62 -4.63 2.06
N GLU A 78 -21.80 -5.21 2.33
CA GLU A 78 -22.81 -4.63 3.22
C GLU A 78 -22.25 -4.41 4.63
N ASP A 79 -21.66 -5.44 5.24
CA ASP A 79 -21.04 -5.35 6.55
C ASP A 79 -19.94 -4.28 6.57
N SER A 80 -19.10 -4.24 5.53
CA SER A 80 -18.03 -3.24 5.41
C SER A 80 -18.56 -1.81 5.35
N ILE A 81 -19.67 -1.58 4.64
CA ILE A 81 -20.31 -0.26 4.58
C ILE A 81 -20.91 0.11 5.93
N ILE A 82 -21.63 -0.81 6.58
CA ILE A 82 -22.25 -0.57 7.90
C ILE A 82 -21.17 -0.19 8.91
N PHE A 83 -20.09 -0.96 9.00
CA PHE A 83 -19.00 -0.66 9.92
C PHE A 83 -18.31 0.66 9.57
N GLY A 84 -18.05 0.94 8.30
CA GLY A 84 -17.47 2.22 7.88
C GLY A 84 -18.31 3.43 8.28
N LEU A 85 -19.65 3.33 8.16
CA LEU A 85 -20.56 4.38 8.56
C LEU A 85 -20.65 4.54 10.09
N LEU A 86 -20.66 3.42 10.83
CA LEU A 86 -20.63 3.46 12.30
C LEU A 86 -19.35 4.13 12.82
N GLU A 87 -18.19 3.81 12.23
CA GLU A 87 -16.92 4.47 12.56
C GLU A 87 -16.96 5.97 12.25
N ARG A 88 -17.49 6.38 11.09
CA ARG A 88 -17.61 7.81 10.73
C ARG A 88 -18.60 8.57 11.63
N ALA A 89 -19.67 7.91 12.07
CA ALA A 89 -20.70 8.49 12.92
C ALA A 89 -20.23 8.79 14.35
N GLN A 90 -19.07 8.27 14.76
CA GLN A 90 -18.43 8.64 16.03
C GLN A 90 -17.97 10.12 16.03
N PHE A 91 -17.84 10.74 14.86
CA PHE A 91 -17.43 12.13 14.70
C PHE A 91 -18.60 13.00 14.22
N CYS A 92 -18.62 14.27 14.63
CA CYS A 92 -19.54 15.26 14.10
C CYS A 92 -19.28 15.54 12.60
N TYR A 93 -20.02 16.48 12.02
CA TYR A 93 -19.87 16.83 10.60
C TYR A 93 -18.43 17.24 10.24
N ASN A 94 -17.76 18.05 11.07
CA ASN A 94 -16.38 18.52 10.85
C ASN A 94 -16.22 19.26 9.50
N ALA A 95 -16.87 20.44 9.38
CA ALA A 95 -16.94 21.22 8.15
C ALA A 95 -15.57 21.51 7.51
N ASP A 96 -14.59 21.86 8.35
CA ASP A 96 -13.21 22.14 7.94
C ASP A 96 -12.58 20.99 7.13
N THR A 97 -13.00 19.74 7.33
CA THR A 97 -12.54 18.58 6.57
C THR A 97 -12.86 18.68 5.07
N TYR A 98 -13.94 19.39 4.73
CA TYR A 98 -14.45 19.56 3.37
C TYR A 98 -14.13 20.96 2.80
N ASP A 99 -13.68 21.89 3.63
CA ASP A 99 -13.23 23.21 3.18
C ASP A 99 -11.83 23.12 2.55
N SER A 100 -11.70 23.65 1.34
CA SER A 100 -10.44 23.68 0.60
C SER A 100 -9.42 24.68 1.18
N ASN A 101 -9.87 25.61 2.02
CA ASN A 101 -9.02 26.64 2.61
C ASN A 101 -8.67 26.38 4.09
N ALA A 102 -9.29 25.38 4.72
CA ALA A 102 -9.08 25.12 6.15
C ALA A 102 -7.71 24.51 6.46
N PHE A 103 -7.15 23.72 5.54
CA PHE A 103 -5.85 23.06 5.69
C PHE A 103 -4.94 23.41 4.54
N HIS A 104 -3.75 23.91 4.85
CA HIS A 104 -2.70 24.13 3.86
C HIS A 104 -1.79 22.92 3.78
N MET A 105 -1.70 22.33 2.59
CA MET A 105 -0.84 21.20 2.28
C MET A 105 0.11 21.61 1.16
N ASP A 106 1.41 21.37 1.34
CA ASP A 106 2.42 21.83 0.40
C ASP A 106 2.20 21.19 -0.98
N GLY A 107 1.94 22.03 -1.99
CA GLY A 107 1.73 21.60 -3.38
C GLY A 107 0.36 20.97 -3.66
N PHE A 108 -0.60 21.03 -2.74
CA PHE A 108 -1.96 20.53 -2.94
C PHE A 108 -3.00 21.61 -2.62
N GLY A 109 -3.89 21.88 -3.58
CA GLY A 109 -5.03 22.78 -3.41
C GLY A 109 -6.32 22.00 -3.44
N GLY A 110 -6.94 21.79 -2.27
CA GLY A 110 -8.18 21.03 -2.13
C GLY A 110 -8.50 20.76 -0.66
N SER A 111 -9.62 20.11 -0.41
CA SER A 111 -10.05 19.78 0.96
C SER A 111 -9.21 18.64 1.58
N LEU A 112 -9.23 18.51 2.91
CA LEU A 112 -8.53 17.43 3.61
C LEU A 112 -9.01 16.04 3.14
N VAL A 113 -10.33 15.87 2.94
CA VAL A 113 -10.85 14.58 2.46
C VAL A 113 -10.36 14.27 1.04
N GLU A 114 -10.30 15.29 0.17
CA GLU A 114 -9.83 15.12 -1.20
C GLU A 114 -8.37 14.68 -1.25
N TYR A 115 -7.52 15.34 -0.46
CA TYR A 115 -6.12 14.95 -0.31
C TYR A 115 -5.97 13.49 0.13
N MET A 116 -6.68 13.12 1.20
CA MET A 116 -6.59 11.77 1.77
C MET A 116 -7.03 10.70 0.77
N VAL A 117 -8.12 10.95 0.02
CA VAL A 117 -8.59 10.03 -1.01
C VAL A 117 -7.54 9.93 -2.12
N ARG A 118 -7.15 11.04 -2.76
CA ARG A 118 -6.20 11.04 -3.89
C ARG A 118 -4.88 10.35 -3.56
N GLU A 119 -4.27 10.65 -2.42
CA GLU A 119 -3.00 10.02 -2.03
C GLU A 119 -3.15 8.52 -1.72
N THR A 120 -4.28 8.11 -1.12
CA THR A 120 -4.59 6.69 -0.92
C THR A 120 -4.80 5.97 -2.24
N GLU A 121 -5.48 6.61 -3.20
CA GLU A 121 -5.66 6.05 -4.53
C GLU A 121 -4.32 5.90 -5.25
N LYS A 122 -3.45 6.92 -5.21
CA LYS A 122 -2.10 6.82 -5.79
C LYS A 122 -1.31 5.66 -5.20
N LEU A 123 -1.39 5.44 -3.89
CA LEU A 123 -0.76 4.30 -3.23
C LEU A 123 -1.33 2.97 -3.74
N HIS A 124 -2.66 2.83 -3.81
CA HIS A 124 -3.32 1.62 -4.28
C HIS A 124 -3.13 1.36 -5.78
N ALA A 125 -2.99 2.40 -6.60
CA ALA A 125 -2.72 2.30 -8.02
C ALA A 125 -1.35 1.67 -8.29
N GLN A 126 -0.33 1.99 -7.48
CA GLN A 126 1.01 1.41 -7.60
C GLN A 126 1.02 -0.11 -7.45
N VAL A 127 0.05 -0.68 -6.71
CA VAL A 127 -0.11 -2.14 -6.56
C VAL A 127 -1.17 -2.74 -7.49
N GLY A 128 -1.72 -1.95 -8.42
CA GLY A 128 -2.62 -2.42 -9.47
C GLY A 128 -4.08 -2.60 -9.06
N ARG A 129 -4.53 -2.00 -7.94
CA ARG A 129 -5.90 -2.11 -7.44
C ARG A 129 -6.94 -1.80 -8.51
N TYR A 130 -6.79 -0.65 -9.17
CA TYR A 130 -7.74 -0.16 -10.19
C TYR A 130 -7.60 -0.85 -11.56
N LYS A 131 -6.81 -1.92 -11.67
CA LYS A 131 -6.88 -2.85 -12.81
C LYS A 131 -7.84 -4.01 -12.54
N SER A 132 -8.31 -4.17 -11.30
CA SER A 132 -9.37 -5.12 -10.93
C SER A 132 -10.72 -4.67 -11.48
N PRO A 133 -11.58 -5.57 -11.99
CA PRO A 133 -12.85 -5.19 -12.62
C PRO A 133 -13.92 -4.68 -11.64
N ASP A 134 -13.73 -4.85 -10.34
CA ASP A 134 -14.62 -4.42 -9.26
C ASP A 134 -14.16 -3.13 -8.56
N GLU A 135 -12.95 -2.66 -8.82
CA GLU A 135 -12.32 -1.52 -8.14
C GLU A 135 -12.33 -0.28 -9.03
N HIS A 136 -12.82 0.84 -8.49
CA HIS A 136 -13.08 2.04 -9.26
C HIS A 136 -12.53 3.28 -8.56
N PRO A 137 -11.64 4.05 -9.20
CA PRO A 137 -11.07 5.23 -8.59
C PRO A 137 -12.06 6.39 -8.59
N PHE A 138 -11.99 7.22 -7.55
CA PHE A 138 -12.70 8.50 -7.50
C PHE A 138 -12.02 9.55 -8.39
N PHE A 139 -10.67 9.54 -8.46
CA PHE A 139 -9.87 10.49 -9.21
C PHE A 139 -8.98 9.78 -10.24
N PRO A 140 -9.53 9.35 -11.39
CA PRO A 140 -8.79 8.55 -12.38
C PRO A 140 -7.63 9.28 -13.04
N GLU A 141 -7.65 10.62 -13.10
CA GLU A 141 -6.67 11.42 -13.84
C GLU A 141 -5.28 11.45 -13.18
N ASP A 142 -5.21 11.24 -11.86
CA ASP A 142 -3.99 11.41 -11.05
C ASP A 142 -3.28 10.09 -10.72
N LEU A 143 -3.72 8.96 -11.30
CA LEU A 143 -3.25 7.63 -10.89
C LEU A 143 -1.94 7.25 -11.59
N PRO A 144 -0.90 6.85 -10.85
CA PRO A 144 0.31 6.29 -11.44
C PRO A 144 0.06 4.89 -12.02
N GLU A 145 0.85 4.51 -13.02
CA GLU A 145 0.81 3.14 -13.53
C GLU A 145 1.30 2.13 -12.47
N PRO A 146 0.72 0.91 -12.44
CA PRO A 146 1.12 -0.13 -11.49
C PRO A 146 2.59 -0.50 -11.63
N ARG A 147 3.26 -0.68 -10.49
CA ARG A 147 4.64 -1.17 -10.42
C ARG A 147 4.73 -2.69 -10.47
N LEU A 148 3.61 -3.37 -10.23
CA LEU A 148 3.50 -4.83 -10.29
C LEU A 148 3.12 -5.29 -11.71
N PRO A 149 3.57 -6.47 -12.14
CA PRO A 149 3.08 -7.09 -13.36
C PRO A 149 1.55 -7.23 -13.36
N PRO A 150 0.87 -7.10 -14.52
CA PRO A 150 -0.57 -7.22 -14.61
C PRO A 150 -1.09 -8.56 -14.08
N MET A 151 -2.27 -8.52 -13.46
CA MET A 151 -3.00 -9.70 -12.99
C MET A 151 -4.17 -10.00 -13.92
N GLN A 152 -4.38 -11.28 -14.22
CA GLN A 152 -5.52 -11.75 -15.01
C GLN A 152 -6.68 -12.10 -14.11
N TYR A 153 -7.82 -11.46 -14.36
CA TYR A 153 -9.05 -11.67 -13.61
C TYR A 153 -10.04 -12.53 -14.40
N PRO A 154 -10.94 -13.25 -13.71
CA PRO A 154 -12.04 -13.97 -14.35
C PRO A 154 -12.87 -13.03 -15.23
N ARG A 155 -13.07 -13.40 -16.50
CA ARG A 155 -13.87 -12.61 -17.45
C ARG A 155 -15.35 -12.95 -17.30
N VAL A 156 -15.96 -12.46 -16.22
CA VAL A 156 -17.36 -12.73 -15.88
C VAL A 156 -18.29 -11.62 -16.36
N MET A 157 -17.81 -10.38 -16.37
CA MET A 157 -18.59 -9.20 -16.78
C MET A 157 -18.49 -8.95 -18.29
N HIS A 158 -19.61 -8.55 -18.90
CA HIS A 158 -19.66 -8.14 -20.30
C HIS A 158 -19.00 -6.77 -20.51
N VAL A 159 -18.42 -6.53 -21.70
CA VAL A 159 -17.64 -5.31 -22.05
C VAL A 159 -18.38 -4.00 -21.77
N LEU A 160 -19.72 -4.02 -21.85
CA LEU A 160 -20.56 -2.85 -21.58
C LEU A 160 -20.59 -2.46 -20.09
N GLY A 161 -20.43 -3.41 -19.17
CA GLY A 161 -20.39 -3.13 -17.72
C GLY A 161 -19.21 -2.24 -17.35
N SER A 162 -18.05 -2.46 -17.98
CA SER A 162 -16.86 -1.64 -17.78
C SER A 162 -17.02 -0.21 -18.32
N GLN A 163 -17.80 0.00 -19.40
CA GLN A 163 -18.02 1.33 -19.96
C GLN A 163 -19.05 2.14 -19.17
N MET A 164 -20.12 1.50 -18.70
CA MET A 164 -21.20 2.19 -17.98
C MET A 164 -20.69 2.82 -16.67
N LEU A 165 -19.79 2.13 -15.97
CA LEU A 165 -19.23 2.65 -14.73
C LEU A 165 -18.23 3.80 -14.94
N LEU A 166 -17.47 3.74 -16.04
CA LEU A 166 -16.56 4.82 -16.45
C LEU A 166 -17.32 6.10 -16.81
N MET A 167 -18.54 5.98 -17.36
CA MET A 167 -19.42 7.12 -17.60
C MET A 167 -20.01 7.71 -16.31
N MET A 168 -20.32 6.87 -15.31
CA MET A 168 -20.83 7.35 -14.01
C MET A 168 -19.75 8.09 -13.21
N THR A 169 -18.51 7.62 -13.20
CA THR A 169 -17.40 8.33 -12.55
C THR A 169 -17.10 9.67 -13.25
N ALA A 170 -17.13 9.69 -14.58
CA ALA A 170 -17.02 10.94 -15.34
C ALA A 170 -18.17 11.91 -15.03
N PHE A 171 -19.40 11.42 -14.86
CA PHE A 171 -20.56 12.26 -14.53
C PHE A 171 -20.46 12.89 -13.13
N VAL A 172 -19.97 12.16 -12.13
CA VAL A 172 -19.73 12.70 -10.77
C VAL A 172 -18.62 13.77 -10.79
N SER A 173 -17.58 13.60 -11.62
CA SER A 173 -16.50 14.57 -11.78
C SER A 173 -16.87 15.83 -12.58
N LEU A 174 -18.01 15.83 -13.28
CA LEU A 174 -18.48 16.93 -14.13
C LEU A 174 -19.61 17.76 -13.49
N SER A 175 -20.04 17.43 -12.26
CA SER A 175 -21.00 18.25 -11.54
C SER A 175 -20.27 19.40 -10.82
N PRO A 176 -20.61 20.67 -11.09
CA PRO A 176 -19.98 21.84 -10.47
C PRO A 176 -20.35 22.02 -8.99
#